data_AF-A0A1Y1Q2D5-F1
#
_entry.id   AF-A0A1Y1Q2D5-F1
#
_cell.length_a   1.000
_cell.length_b   1.000
_cell.length_c   1.000
_cell.angle_alpha   90.00
_cell.angle_beta   90.00
_cell.angle_gamma   90.00
#
_symmetry.space_group_name_H-M   'P 1'
#
loop_
_entity.id
_entity.type
_entity.pdbx_description
1 polymer ?
#
loop_
_entity_poly.entity_id
_entity_poly.type
_entity_poly.pdbx_seq_one_letter_code
_entity_poly.pdbx_strand_id
1 'polypeptide(L)' 'MPFKAREVLTKLQRAGFEVKRQSGSHAVLRHPDGRQTYVSIHTGDVPSGTLQSILKQASLTLAEFKNL' A
#
# COMPACT_ATOMS: atom_id res chain seq x y z
N MET A 1 0.96 15.28 3.34
CA MET A 1 0.11 14.79 4.43
C MET A 1 0.47 13.34 4.68
N PRO A 2 0.66 12.94 5.94
CA PRO A 2 0.89 11.55 6.27
C PRO A 2 -0.39 10.72 6.04
N PHE A 3 -0.23 9.45 5.66
CA PHE A 3 -1.34 8.49 5.51
C PHE A 3 -1.17 7.39 6.55
N LYS A 4 -2.27 6.97 7.19
CA LYS A 4 -2.23 5.86 8.14
C LYS A 4 -1.97 4.55 7.41
N ALA A 5 -1.24 3.62 8.02
CA ALA A 5 -0.95 2.33 7.37
C ALA A 5 -2.22 1.56 6.95
N ARG A 6 -3.29 1.62 7.76
CA ARG A 6 -4.59 1.04 7.42
C ARG A 6 -5.24 1.70 6.21
N GLU A 7 -5.09 3.02 6.06
CA GLU A 7 -5.62 3.76 4.91
C GLU A 7 -4.88 3.36 3.63
N VAL A 8 -3.55 3.24 3.70
CA VAL A 8 -2.73 2.77 2.57
C VAL A 8 -3.16 1.36 2.15
N LEU A 9 -3.36 0.45 3.09
CA LEU A 9 -3.85 -0.90 2.82
C LEU A 9 -5.20 -0.88 2.09
N THR A 10 -6.18 -0.15 2.61
CA THR A 10 -7.53 -0.08 2.02
C THR A 10 -7.50 0.52 0.62
N LYS A 11 -6.73 1.60 0.39
CA LYS A 11 -6.59 2.20 -0.93
C LYS A 11 -5.92 1.26 -1.93
N LEU A 12 -4.88 0.52 -1.52
CA LEU A 12 -4.26 -0.51 -2.38
C LEU A 12 -5.26 -1.63 -2.74
N GLN A 13 -6.10 -2.05 -1.81
CA GLN A 13 -7.16 -3.02 -2.09
C GLN A 13 -8.17 -2.49 -3.11
N ARG A 14 -8.55 -1.20 -3.01
CA ARG A 14 -9.40 -0.54 -4.02
C ARG A 14 -8.74 -0.43 -5.39
N ALA A 15 -7.40 -0.34 -5.44
CA ALA A 15 -6.63 -0.44 -6.68
C ALA A 15 -6.47 -1.88 -7.20
N GLY A 16 -7.15 -2.87 -6.61
CA GLY A 16 -7.14 -4.26 -7.06
C GLY A 16 -6.03 -5.13 -6.46
N PHE A 17 -5.27 -4.63 -5.47
CA PHE A 17 -4.28 -5.45 -4.78
C PHE A 17 -4.94 -6.37 -3.74
N GLU A 18 -4.44 -7.60 -3.65
CA GLU A 18 -4.90 -8.58 -2.66
C GLU A 18 -3.77 -8.89 -1.68
N VAL A 19 -4.13 -9.11 -0.41
CA VAL A 19 -3.18 -9.60 0.59
C VAL A 19 -2.88 -11.07 0.27
N LYS A 20 -1.64 -11.37 -0.14
CA LYS A 20 -1.21 -12.74 -0.43
C LYS A 20 -0.61 -13.45 0.78
N ARG A 21 0.05 -12.70 1.65
CA ARG A 21 0.66 -13.21 2.88
C ARG A 21 0.72 -12.11 3.93
N GLN A 22 0.55 -12.46 5.19
CA GLN A 22 0.81 -11.58 6.31
C GLN A 22 1.63 -12.31 7.37
N SER A 23 2.61 -11.63 7.96
CA SER A 23 3.36 -12.09 9.13
C SER A 23 3.47 -10.94 10.12
N GLY A 24 2.81 -11.07 11.27
CA GLY A 24 2.65 -9.96 12.21
C GLY A 24 1.98 -8.75 11.52
N SER A 25 2.61 -7.59 11.62
CA SER A 25 2.15 -6.36 10.96
C SER A 25 2.54 -6.27 9.49
N HIS A 26 3.44 -7.11 8.96
CA HIS A 26 3.90 -7.00 7.58
C HIS A 26 3.00 -7.79 6.64
N ALA A 27 2.37 -7.10 5.69
CA ALA A 27 1.55 -7.68 4.64
C ALA A 27 2.23 -7.56 3.27
N VAL A 28 2.17 -8.65 2.50
CA VAL A 28 2.55 -8.70 1.09
C VAL A 28 1.27 -8.58 0.27
N LEU A 29 1.22 -7.55 -0.58
CA LEU A 29 0.10 -7.28 -1.46
C LEU A 29 0.50 -7.54 -2.92
N ARG A 30 -0.34 -8.27 -3.66
CA ARG A 30 -0.11 -8.56 -5.08
C ARG A 30 -1.36 -8.25 -5.89
N HIS A 31 -1.17 -7.58 -7.01
CA HIS A 31 -2.21 -7.36 -8.01
C HIS A 31 -2.20 -8.51 -9.04
N PRO A 32 -3.36 -8.91 -9.61
CA PRO A 32 -3.43 -9.99 -10.60
C PRO A 32 -2.52 -9.82 -11.83
N ASP A 33 -2.22 -8.57 -12.21
CA ASP A 33 -1.29 -8.24 -13.32
C ASP A 33 0.21 -8.46 -12.99
N GLY A 34 0.53 -8.88 -11.78
CA GLY A 34 1.90 -9.20 -11.35
C GLY A 34 2.59 -8.12 -10.51
N ARG A 35 2.02 -6.93 -10.33
CA ARG A 35 2.57 -5.92 -9.40
C ARG A 35 2.55 -6.42 -7.96
N GLN A 36 3.55 -6.06 -7.17
CA GLN A 36 3.67 -6.47 -5.76
C GLN A 36 4.22 -5.34 -4.90
N THR A 37 3.66 -5.14 -3.72
CA THR A 37 4.16 -4.18 -2.72
C THR A 37 4.03 -4.74 -1.29
N TYR A 38 4.60 -4.03 -0.33
CA TYR A 38 4.67 -4.43 1.07
C TYR A 38 4.17 -3.29 1.96
N VAL A 39 3.31 -3.62 2.92
CA VAL A 39 2.77 -2.64 3.87
C VAL A 39 2.93 -3.17 5.28
N SER A 40 3.52 -2.36 6.16
CA SER A 40 3.52 -2.59 7.61
C SER A 40 2.25 -2.00 8.20
N ILE A 41 1.31 -2.82 8.64
CA ILE A 41 0.01 -2.45 9.21
C ILE A 41 0.19 -2.13 10.70
N HIS A 42 0.52 -0.87 11.02
CA HIS A 42 0.57 -0.32 12.37
C HIS A 42 -0.48 0.79 12.57
N THR A 43 -0.61 1.33 13.78
CA THR A 43 -1.59 2.38 14.12
C THR A 43 -1.19 3.78 13.66
N GLY A 44 0.11 3.98 13.40
CA GLY A 44 0.69 5.25 12.99
C GLY A 44 0.70 5.51 11.48
N ASP A 45 1.37 6.60 11.14
CA ASP A 45 1.53 7.09 9.78
C ASP A 45 2.66 6.39 9.04
N VAL A 46 2.45 6.16 7.74
CA VAL A 46 3.49 5.63 6.85
C VAL A 46 4.47 6.76 6.53
N PRO A 47 5.79 6.57 6.75
CA PRO A 47 6.79 7.55 6.38
C PRO A 47 6.73 7.88 4.88
N SER A 48 6.97 9.14 4.51
CA SER A 48 6.84 9.60 3.11
C SER A 48 7.67 8.78 2.12
N GLY A 49 8.90 8.38 2.49
CA GLY A 49 9.75 7.54 1.63
C GLY A 49 9.21 6.11 1.45
N THR A 50 8.61 5.55 2.51
CA THR A 50 7.93 4.25 2.45
C THR A 50 6.71 4.33 1.54
N LEU A 51 5.89 5.38 1.68
CA LEU A 51 4.74 5.60 0.81
C LEU A 51 5.18 5.74 -0.66
N GLN A 52 6.22 6.53 -0.95
CA GLN A 52 6.73 6.68 -2.32
C GLN A 52 7.22 5.34 -2.89
N SER A 53 7.89 4.52 -2.08
CA SER A 53 8.33 3.18 -2.49
C SER A 53 7.15 2.27 -2.81
N ILE A 54 6.11 2.29 -1.97
CA ILE A 54 4.85 1.56 -2.19
C ILE A 54 4.19 1.99 -3.50
N LEU A 55 4.04 3.30 -3.72
CA LEU A 55 3.42 3.85 -4.91
C LEU A 55 4.19 3.49 -6.18
N LYS A 56 5.53 3.55 -6.13
CA LYS A 56 6.39 3.13 -7.24
C LYS A 56 6.21 1.65 -7.57
N GLN A 57 6.19 0.78 -6.55
CA GLN A 57 5.98 -0.66 -6.72
C GLN A 57 4.57 -0.99 -7.23
N ALA A 58 3.58 -0.20 -6.80
CA ALA A 58 2.19 -0.34 -7.21
C ALA A 58 1.91 0.31 -8.58
N SER A 59 2.89 0.98 -9.19
CA SER A 59 2.72 1.80 -10.40
C SER A 59 1.54 2.78 -10.28
N LEU A 60 1.43 3.45 -9.13
CA LEU A 60 0.41 4.47 -8.86
C LEU A 60 1.08 5.83 -8.65
N THR A 61 0.49 6.87 -9.22
CA THR A 61 0.82 8.25 -8.86
C THR A 61 0.20 8.60 -7.51
N LEU A 62 0.74 9.64 -6.85
CA LEU A 62 0.14 10.16 -5.61
C LEU A 62 -1.29 10.69 -5.86
N ALA A 63 -1.57 11.22 -7.05
CA ALA A 63 -2.89 11.73 -7.40
C ALA A 63 -3.93 10.60 -7.53
N GLU A 64 -3.60 9.55 -8.29
CA GLU A 64 -4.44 8.34 -8.38
C GLU A 64 -4.69 7.76 -6.99
N PHE A 65 -3.62 7.61 -6.19
CA PHE A 65 -3.73 7.09 -4.83
C PHE A 65 -4.66 7.92 -3.93
N LYS A 66 -4.61 9.24 -4.03
CA LYS A 66 -5.51 10.13 -3.26
C LYS A 66 -6.98 9.96 -3.64
N ASN A 67 -7.26 9.64 -4.90
CA ASN A 67 -8.62 9.48 -5.43
C ASN A 67 -9.22 8.09 -5.19
N LEU A 68 -8.43 7.14 -4.66
CA LEU A 68 -8.91 5.81 -4.24
C LEU A 68 -9.68 5.82 -2.92
#